data_AF-A0A4Q5S452-F1
#
_entry.id   AF-A0A4Q5S452-F1
#
_cell.length_a   1.000
_cell.length_b   1.000
_cell.length_c   1.000
_cell.angle_alpha   90.00
_cell.angle_beta   90.00
_cell.angle_gamma   90.00
#
_symmetry.space_group_name_H-M   'P 1'
#
loop_
_entity.id
_entity.type
_entity.pdbx_description
1 polymer ?
#
loop_
_entity_poly.entity_id
_entity_poly.type
_entity_poly.pdbx_seq_one_letter_code
_entity_poly.pdbx_strand_id
1 'polypeptide(L)'
;ERKGVEWVMEHDAISFDLKPEVSSFLLIEVDGNNMDVLFTDCEKINEVLEQHNCLEVLFADSSAQKEELWRLRRTMAVSVKSNSVYKEEDTVVPRAELPKLMKGIKEIGTKYGFESICYGHAGDGNLHVNIIKAGMNDDDWNSKLKDGIEEIFKLTVSLGGTISGEHGIGLVQKNYMQIRFSEIHLNLMRGIKQVFDPNGILNPGKIF
;
A
#
# COMPACT_ATOMS: atom_id res chain seq x y z
N GLU A 1 11.25 0.57 -1.35
CA GLU A 1 10.31 1.03 -2.39
C GLU A 1 10.94 0.79 -3.75
N ARG A 2 12.13 1.36 -4.02
CA ARG A 2 13.01 1.00 -5.14
C ARG A 2 13.05 -0.51 -5.48
N LYS A 3 13.26 -1.37 -4.48
CA LYS A 3 13.24 -2.84 -4.63
C LYS A 3 12.02 -3.39 -5.38
N GLY A 4 10.85 -2.79 -5.17
CA GLY A 4 9.64 -3.18 -5.90
C GLY A 4 9.74 -2.86 -7.40
N VAL A 5 10.27 -1.69 -7.76
CA VAL A 5 10.51 -1.31 -9.16
C VAL A 5 11.57 -2.20 -9.80
N GLU A 6 12.66 -2.50 -9.08
CA GLU A 6 13.69 -3.45 -9.54
C GLU A 6 13.07 -4.82 -9.87
N TRP A 7 12.22 -5.34 -8.99
CA TRP A 7 11.50 -6.60 -9.24
C TRP A 7 10.50 -6.52 -10.40
N VAL A 8 9.85 -5.38 -10.62
CA VAL A 8 8.99 -5.17 -11.79
C VAL A 8 9.81 -5.22 -13.08
N MET A 9 10.96 -4.53 -13.12
CA MET A 9 11.84 -4.51 -14.28
C MET A 9 12.35 -5.91 -14.62
N GLU A 10 12.75 -6.70 -13.62
CA GLU A 10 13.17 -8.08 -13.78
C GLU A 10 12.03 -9.00 -14.24
N HIS A 11 10.83 -8.84 -13.66
CA HIS A 11 9.69 -9.70 -13.94
C HIS A 11 9.14 -9.54 -15.36
N ASP A 12 9.09 -8.31 -15.87
CA ASP A 12 8.35 -7.97 -17.08
C ASP A 12 9.24 -7.41 -18.20
N ALA A 13 10.57 -7.53 -18.02
CA ALA A 13 11.62 -7.04 -18.92
C ALA A 13 11.41 -5.57 -19.35
N ILE A 14 10.88 -4.74 -18.44
CA ILE A 14 10.65 -3.31 -18.70
C ILE A 14 11.99 -2.59 -18.62
N SER A 15 12.36 -1.91 -19.70
CA SER A 15 13.56 -1.08 -19.76
C SER A 15 13.27 0.28 -19.14
N PHE A 16 13.59 0.45 -17.87
CA PHE A 16 13.44 1.69 -17.13
C PHE A 16 14.81 2.17 -16.62
N ASP A 17 15.18 3.43 -16.89
CA ASP A 17 16.47 3.97 -16.43
C ASP A 17 16.42 4.29 -14.93
N LEU A 18 16.74 3.28 -14.13
CA LEU A 18 16.63 3.35 -12.68
C LEU A 18 17.90 3.94 -12.04
N LYS A 19 18.01 5.27 -12.04
CA LYS A 19 19.16 6.00 -11.48
C LYS A 19 19.46 5.61 -10.02
N PRO A 20 20.73 5.40 -9.62
CA PRO A 20 21.08 4.91 -8.29
C PRO A 20 20.60 5.78 -7.12
N GLU A 21 20.51 7.10 -7.31
CA GLU A 21 20.08 8.02 -6.25
C GLU A 21 18.57 7.95 -5.95
N VAL A 22 17.77 7.33 -6.84
CA VAL A 22 16.31 7.30 -6.72
C VAL A 22 15.86 6.19 -5.77
N SER A 23 15.20 6.59 -4.68
CA SER A 23 14.68 5.66 -3.66
C SER A 23 13.15 5.50 -3.69
N SER A 24 12.43 6.40 -4.37
CA SER A 24 10.96 6.43 -4.39
C SER A 24 10.46 7.03 -5.71
N PHE A 25 9.22 6.68 -6.07
CA PHE A 25 8.58 7.03 -7.33
C PHE A 25 7.19 7.59 -7.06
N LEU A 26 6.79 8.58 -7.85
CA LEU A 26 5.45 9.13 -7.83
C LEU A 26 4.91 9.12 -9.26
N LEU A 27 3.78 8.47 -9.48
CA LEU A 27 3.06 8.48 -10.73
C LEU A 27 1.90 9.47 -10.59
N ILE A 28 1.86 10.48 -11.46
CA ILE A 28 0.81 11.50 -11.50
C ILE A 28 0.15 11.42 -12.87
N GLU A 29 -1.19 11.38 -12.89
CA GLU A 29 -1.98 11.45 -14.11
C GLU A 29 -2.95 12.63 -14.02
N VAL A 30 -3.12 13.34 -15.13
CA VAL A 30 -4.12 14.39 -15.29
C VAL A 30 -5.03 13.99 -16.44
N ASP A 31 -6.34 14.03 -16.21
CA ASP A 31 -7.37 13.68 -17.18
C ASP A 31 -8.32 14.87 -17.42
N GLY A 32 -8.77 15.02 -18.66
CA GLY A 32 -9.63 16.12 -19.07
C GLY A 32 -9.84 16.20 -20.58
N ASN A 33 -10.74 17.09 -21.00
CA ASN A 33 -11.15 17.24 -22.39
C ASN A 33 -10.52 18.45 -23.11
N ASN A 34 -9.69 19.23 -22.42
CA ASN A 34 -8.98 20.39 -22.97
C ASN A 34 -7.47 20.22 -22.77
N MET A 35 -6.77 20.02 -23.87
CA MET A 35 -5.34 19.71 -23.84
C MET A 35 -4.49 20.88 -23.33
N ASP A 36 -4.85 22.13 -23.64
CA ASP A 36 -4.11 23.31 -23.19
C ASP A 36 -4.20 23.47 -21.66
N VAL A 37 -5.37 23.18 -21.09
CA VAL A 37 -5.57 23.17 -19.63
C VAL A 37 -4.75 22.06 -18.97
N LEU A 38 -4.77 20.85 -19.54
CA LEU A 38 -3.99 19.72 -19.02
C LEU A 38 -2.49 20.02 -19.03
N PHE A 39 -1.95 20.57 -20.12
CA PHE A 39 -0.54 20.95 -20.18
C PHE A 39 -0.21 22.05 -19.17
N THR A 40 -1.08 23.05 -19.01
CA THR A 40 -0.91 24.10 -17.98
C THR A 40 -0.88 23.51 -16.56
N ASP A 41 -1.72 22.51 -16.27
CA ASP A 41 -1.71 21.87 -14.95
C ASP A 41 -0.50 20.96 -14.75
N CYS A 42 -0.03 20.26 -15.79
CA CYS A 42 1.23 19.53 -15.78
C CYS A 42 2.43 20.45 -15.50
N GLU A 43 2.46 21.64 -16.10
CA GLU A 43 3.51 22.65 -15.83
C GLU A 43 3.51 23.07 -14.35
N LYS A 44 2.35 23.42 -13.79
CA LYS A 44 2.24 23.75 -12.35
C LYS A 44 2.67 22.60 -11.44
N ILE A 45 2.32 21.36 -11.80
CA ILE A 45 2.75 20.18 -11.05
C ILE A 45 4.27 20.08 -11.11
N ASN A 46 4.88 20.25 -12.28
CA ASN A 46 6.33 20.20 -12.46
C ASN A 46 7.04 21.29 -11.62
N GLU A 47 6.53 22.52 -11.59
CA GLU A 47 7.06 23.59 -10.72
C GLU A 47 7.10 23.18 -9.24
N VAL A 48 6.05 22.51 -8.75
CA VAL A 48 6.01 22.01 -7.37
C VAL A 48 7.02 20.88 -7.15
N LEU A 49 7.18 19.98 -8.11
CA LEU A 49 8.15 18.88 -8.04
C LEU A 49 9.60 19.40 -7.99
N GLU A 50 9.93 20.39 -8.82
CA GLU A 50 11.25 21.03 -8.84
C GLU A 50 11.57 21.70 -7.50
N GLN A 51 10.59 22.40 -6.91
CA GLN A 51 10.73 23.02 -5.58
C GLN A 51 11.01 22.01 -4.46
N HIS A 52 10.63 20.74 -4.65
CA HIS A 52 10.81 19.66 -3.68
C HIS A 52 11.95 18.70 -4.04
N ASN A 53 12.90 19.13 -4.88
CA ASN A 53 14.09 18.37 -5.27
C ASN A 53 13.76 17.02 -5.96
N CYS A 54 12.72 16.99 -6.79
CA CYS A 54 12.50 15.86 -7.69
C CYS A 54 13.72 15.69 -8.60
N LEU A 55 14.31 14.49 -8.64
CA LEU A 55 15.55 14.23 -9.38
C LEU A 55 15.33 14.20 -10.89
N GLU A 56 14.18 13.68 -11.32
CA GLU A 56 13.84 13.52 -12.72
C GLU A 56 12.32 13.41 -12.88
N VAL A 57 11.81 14.08 -13.91
CA VAL A 57 10.41 13.99 -14.32
C VAL A 57 10.37 13.32 -15.70
N LEU A 58 9.73 12.14 -15.74
CA LEU A 58 9.43 11.45 -16.99
C LEU A 58 8.04 11.88 -17.46
N PHE A 59 7.98 12.56 -18.59
CA PHE A 59 6.73 13.05 -19.16
C PHE A 59 6.23 12.13 -20.27
N ALA A 60 4.94 11.76 -20.22
CA ALA A 60 4.29 10.89 -21.19
C ALA A 60 3.08 11.59 -21.83
N ASP A 61 3.24 12.02 -23.08
CA ASP A 61 2.19 12.72 -23.85
C ASP A 61 1.51 11.82 -24.90
N SER A 62 2.08 10.66 -25.21
CA SER A 62 1.44 9.63 -26.03
C SER A 62 0.78 8.53 -25.19
N SER A 63 -0.28 7.91 -25.73
CA SER A 63 -0.93 6.77 -25.09
C SER A 63 0.01 5.59 -24.84
N ALA A 64 1.00 5.40 -25.72
CA ALA A 64 1.99 4.33 -25.58
C ALA A 64 2.92 4.56 -24.39
N GLN A 65 3.45 5.78 -24.22
CA GLN A 65 4.28 6.14 -23.06
C GLN A 65 3.49 6.08 -21.75
N LYS A 66 2.23 6.55 -21.76
CA LYS A 66 1.35 6.47 -20.58
C LYS A 66 1.15 5.01 -20.16
N GLU A 67 0.87 4.14 -21.12
CA GLU A 67 0.71 2.71 -20.87
C GLU A 67 1.97 2.06 -20.31
N GLU A 68 3.15 2.44 -20.82
CA GLU A 68 4.43 1.95 -20.33
C GLU A 68 4.67 2.32 -18.85
N LEU A 69 4.44 3.59 -18.48
CA LEU A 69 4.56 4.04 -17.09
C LEU A 69 3.53 3.36 -16.16
N TRP A 70 2.29 3.23 -16.62
CA TRP A 70 1.26 2.56 -15.84
C TRP A 70 1.48 1.05 -15.69
N ARG A 71 2.08 0.41 -16.69
CA ARG A 71 2.44 -1.01 -16.63
C ARG A 71 3.37 -1.27 -15.44
N LEU A 72 4.31 -0.37 -15.14
CA LEU A 72 5.16 -0.48 -13.95
C LEU A 72 4.33 -0.57 -12.66
N ARG A 73 3.34 0.32 -12.49
CA ARG A 73 2.46 0.35 -11.30
C ARG A 73 1.55 -0.88 -11.23
N ARG A 74 1.04 -1.37 -12.36
CA ARG A 74 0.13 -2.53 -12.41
C ARG A 74 0.85 -3.85 -12.15
N THR A 75 2.09 -3.99 -12.64
CA THR A 75 2.89 -5.21 -12.48
C THR A 75 3.43 -5.38 -11.05
N MET A 76 3.52 -4.31 -10.26
CA MET A 76 4.08 -4.30 -8.90
C MET A 76 3.57 -5.42 -7.98
N ALA A 77 2.25 -5.64 -7.91
CA ALA A 77 1.70 -6.67 -7.01
C ALA A 77 2.12 -8.09 -7.44
N VAL A 78 2.13 -8.35 -8.76
CA VAL A 78 2.50 -9.65 -9.32
C VAL A 78 4.00 -9.91 -9.14
N SER A 79 4.85 -8.89 -9.35
CA SER A 79 6.30 -9.03 -9.20
C SER A 79 6.70 -9.29 -7.75
N VAL A 80 6.06 -8.63 -6.77
CA VAL A 80 6.29 -8.91 -5.35
C VAL A 80 5.93 -10.35 -5.00
N LYS A 81 4.76 -10.81 -5.45
CA LYS A 81 4.30 -12.18 -5.22
C LYS A 81 5.19 -13.24 -5.89
N SER A 82 5.78 -12.96 -7.05
CA SER A 82 6.67 -13.91 -7.72
C SER A 82 8.04 -14.03 -7.07
N ASN A 83 8.49 -13.00 -6.34
CA ASN A 83 9.85 -12.92 -5.79
C ASN A 83 9.96 -13.28 -4.30
N SER A 84 8.85 -13.42 -3.57
CA SER A 84 8.90 -13.75 -2.15
C SER A 84 7.66 -14.44 -1.61
N VAL A 85 7.86 -15.20 -0.53
CA VAL A 85 6.76 -15.49 0.41
C VAL A 85 6.37 -14.16 1.04
N TYR A 86 5.10 -13.78 0.86
CA TYR A 86 4.64 -12.45 1.22
C TYR A 86 3.31 -12.49 1.99
N LYS A 87 3.04 -11.38 2.68
CA LYS A 87 1.77 -11.04 3.29
C LYS A 87 1.43 -9.60 2.91
N GLU A 88 0.25 -9.39 2.37
CA GLU A 88 -0.23 -8.06 2.02
C GLU A 88 -1.16 -7.55 3.11
N GLU A 89 -0.89 -6.34 3.56
CA GLU A 89 -1.80 -5.57 4.41
C GLU A 89 -2.08 -4.22 3.77
N ASP A 90 -3.23 -3.66 4.10
CA ASP A 90 -3.77 -2.49 3.41
C ASP A 90 -4.16 -1.43 4.44
N THR A 91 -3.49 -0.27 4.41
CA THR A 91 -3.61 0.74 5.47
C THR A 91 -3.95 2.09 4.88
N VAL A 92 -4.63 2.94 5.66
CA VAL A 92 -4.90 4.33 5.27
C VAL A 92 -4.56 5.23 6.43
N VAL A 93 -3.88 6.34 6.17
CA VAL A 93 -3.60 7.41 7.13
C VAL A 93 -3.89 8.77 6.49
N PRO A 94 -4.07 9.85 7.27
CA PRO A 94 -4.01 11.20 6.71
C PRO A 94 -2.73 11.37 5.86
N ARG A 95 -2.85 12.01 4.68
CA ARG A 95 -1.75 12.07 3.69
C ARG A 95 -0.43 12.59 4.26
N ALA A 96 -0.51 13.56 5.17
CA ALA A 96 0.66 14.13 5.85
C ALA A 96 1.42 13.12 6.75
N GLU A 97 0.77 12.02 7.14
CA GLU A 97 1.32 10.97 8.00
C GLU A 97 1.92 9.79 7.22
N LEU A 98 1.76 9.74 5.89
CA LEU A 98 2.36 8.69 5.04
C LEU A 98 3.88 8.53 5.27
N PRO A 99 4.69 9.61 5.35
CA PRO A 99 6.12 9.46 5.61
C PRO A 99 6.42 8.82 6.97
N LYS A 100 5.65 9.15 8.01
CA LYS A 100 5.82 8.56 9.35
C LYS A 100 5.43 7.09 9.35
N LEU A 101 4.33 6.74 8.69
CA LEU A 101 3.89 5.35 8.54
C LEU A 101 4.95 4.52 7.79
N MET A 102 5.43 4.99 6.63
CA MET A 102 6.44 4.28 5.84
C MET A 102 7.72 4.04 6.64
N LYS A 103 8.20 5.06 7.36
CA LYS A 103 9.37 4.94 8.23
C LYS A 103 9.13 3.90 9.34
N GLY A 104 8.02 4.01 10.05
CA GLY A 104 7.69 3.08 11.14
C GLY A 104 7.54 1.63 10.67
N ILE A 105 7.00 1.39 9.48
CA ILE A 105 6.93 0.04 8.89
C ILE A 105 8.34 -0.54 8.70
N LYS A 106 9.33 0.24 8.25
CA LYS A 106 10.72 -0.24 8.10
C LYS A 106 11.37 -0.55 9.45
N GLU A 107 11.09 0.27 10.46
CA GLU A 107 11.57 0.06 11.83
C GLU A 107 10.96 -1.21 12.44
N ILE A 108 9.65 -1.42 12.26
CA ILE A 108 8.95 -2.64 12.68
C ILE A 108 9.49 -3.86 11.93
N GLY A 109 9.70 -3.76 10.62
CA GLY A 109 10.32 -4.83 9.83
C GLY A 109 11.69 -5.24 10.39
N THR A 110 12.53 -4.25 10.69
CA THR A 110 13.85 -4.49 11.33
C THR A 110 13.71 -5.19 12.67
N LYS A 111 12.76 -4.76 13.51
CA LYS A 111 12.49 -5.34 14.83
C LYS A 111 12.03 -6.80 14.77
N TYR A 112 11.20 -7.15 13.79
CA TYR A 112 10.60 -8.49 13.66
C TYR A 112 11.32 -9.40 12.64
N GLY A 113 12.30 -8.87 11.90
CA GLY A 113 13.12 -9.64 10.95
C GLY A 113 12.54 -9.80 9.55
N PHE A 114 11.52 -9.01 9.18
CA PHE A 114 10.95 -8.98 7.82
C PHE A 114 11.33 -7.70 7.08
N GLU A 115 11.17 -7.71 5.75
CA GLU A 115 11.24 -6.48 4.95
C GLU A 115 9.86 -6.11 4.42
N SER A 116 9.71 -4.88 3.92
CA SER A 116 8.48 -4.47 3.23
C SER A 116 8.76 -3.78 1.91
N ILE A 117 7.82 -3.93 0.99
CA ILE A 117 7.69 -3.12 -0.22
C ILE A 117 6.37 -2.38 -0.10
N CYS A 118 6.42 -1.05 -0.01
CA CYS A 118 5.23 -0.24 0.12
C CYS A 118 4.95 0.49 -1.20
N TYR A 119 3.70 0.48 -1.63
CA TYR A 119 3.18 1.26 -2.75
C TYR A 119 1.70 1.54 -2.50
N GLY A 120 1.08 2.47 -3.22
CA GLY A 120 -0.34 2.76 -3.00
C GLY A 120 -0.78 4.05 -3.64
N HIS A 121 -1.81 4.62 -3.05
CA HIS A 121 -2.51 5.81 -3.52
C HIS A 121 -2.16 6.98 -2.59
N ALA A 122 -1.04 7.65 -2.86
CA ALA A 122 -0.58 8.75 -2.00
C ALA A 122 -1.61 9.90 -1.90
N GLY A 123 -2.43 10.07 -2.95
CA GLY A 123 -3.45 11.12 -3.06
C GLY A 123 -4.62 11.01 -2.09
N ASP A 124 -4.89 9.83 -1.53
CA ASP A 124 -5.93 9.58 -0.51
C ASP A 124 -5.36 9.01 0.80
N GLY A 125 -4.06 8.72 0.86
CA GLY A 125 -3.39 8.25 2.06
C GLY A 125 -3.37 6.73 2.21
N ASN A 126 -3.81 5.98 1.18
CA ASN A 126 -3.78 4.52 1.18
C ASN A 126 -2.40 3.97 0.80
N LEU A 127 -1.90 3.06 1.62
CA LEU A 127 -0.61 2.39 1.49
C LEU A 127 -0.82 0.88 1.60
N HIS A 128 -0.51 0.17 0.53
CA HIS A 128 -0.37 -1.28 0.54
C HIS A 128 1.01 -1.64 1.08
N VAL A 129 1.02 -2.39 2.17
CA VAL A 129 2.20 -2.85 2.89
C VAL A 129 2.42 -4.31 2.53
N ASN A 130 3.26 -4.56 1.53
CA ASN A 130 3.65 -5.92 1.19
C ASN A 130 4.83 -6.34 2.07
N ILE A 131 4.55 -7.11 3.10
CA ILE A 131 5.55 -7.72 3.96
C ILE A 131 6.14 -8.93 3.23
N ILE A 132 7.46 -8.94 3.06
CA ILE A 132 8.19 -10.02 2.41
C ILE A 132 9.09 -10.71 3.43
N LYS A 133 9.19 -12.04 3.31
CA LYS A 133 9.90 -12.88 4.29
C LYS A 133 11.38 -12.51 4.42
N ALA A 134 12.03 -12.15 3.32
CA ALA A 134 13.45 -11.80 3.30
C ALA A 134 14.31 -12.82 4.09
N GLY A 135 14.97 -12.40 5.17
CA GLY A 135 15.79 -13.24 6.03
C GLY A 135 15.05 -13.94 7.18
N MET A 136 13.74 -13.72 7.35
CA MET A 136 12.94 -14.33 8.41
C MET A 136 12.83 -15.84 8.19
N ASN A 137 13.14 -16.64 9.22
CA ASN A 137 12.96 -18.09 9.16
C ASN A 137 11.46 -18.48 9.19
N ASP A 138 11.16 -19.73 8.82
CA ASP A 138 9.80 -20.26 8.71
C ASP A 138 9.05 -20.25 10.05
N ASP A 139 9.73 -20.58 11.15
CA ASP A 139 9.12 -20.63 12.47
C ASP A 139 8.67 -19.24 12.92
N ASP A 140 9.53 -18.24 12.75
CA ASP A 140 9.21 -16.84 13.05
C ASP A 140 8.15 -16.30 12.11
N TRP A 141 8.23 -16.60 10.80
CA TRP A 141 7.22 -16.19 9.82
C TRP A 141 5.82 -16.69 10.20
N ASN A 142 5.71 -17.93 10.69
CA ASN A 142 4.44 -18.53 11.07
C ASN A 142 3.95 -18.14 12.47
N SER A 143 4.85 -17.79 13.40
CA SER A 143 4.51 -17.57 14.81
C SER A 143 4.55 -16.11 15.26
N LYS A 144 5.48 -15.30 14.74
CA LYS A 144 5.77 -13.93 15.19
C LYS A 144 5.33 -12.84 14.22
N LEU A 145 5.16 -13.16 12.93
CA LEU A 145 4.78 -12.17 11.92
C LEU A 145 3.49 -11.41 12.31
N LYS A 146 2.52 -12.11 12.90
CA LYS A 146 1.26 -11.52 13.37
C LYS A 146 1.47 -10.37 14.38
N ASP A 147 2.50 -10.44 15.21
CA ASP A 147 2.78 -9.42 16.22
C ASP A 147 3.35 -8.15 15.54
N GLY A 148 4.17 -8.33 14.51
CA GLY A 148 4.65 -7.23 13.66
C GLY A 148 3.53 -6.56 12.86
N ILE A 149 2.59 -7.36 12.32
CA ILE A 149 1.38 -6.84 11.66
C ILE A 149 0.51 -6.06 12.65
N GLU A 150 0.32 -6.58 13.87
CA GLU A 150 -0.41 -5.89 14.93
C GLU A 150 0.23 -4.53 15.26
N GLU A 151 1.56 -4.46 15.30
CA GLU A 151 2.29 -3.21 15.56
C GLU A 151 2.16 -2.21 14.40
N ILE A 152 2.17 -2.67 13.15
CA ILE A 152 1.88 -1.83 11.98
C ILE A 152 0.48 -1.24 12.11
N PHE A 153 -0.52 -2.05 12.45
CA PHE A 153 -1.90 -1.57 12.60
C PHE A 153 -2.08 -0.61 13.77
N LYS A 154 -1.41 -0.86 14.90
CA LYS A 154 -1.40 0.08 16.04
C LYS A 154 -0.78 1.42 15.64
N LEU A 155 0.34 1.39 14.91
CA LEU A 155 0.96 2.60 14.37
C LEU A 155 -0.02 3.35 13.45
N THR A 156 -0.59 2.65 12.46
CA THR A 156 -1.58 3.22 11.53
C THR A 156 -2.73 3.91 12.26
N VAL A 157 -3.34 3.26 13.26
CA VAL A 157 -4.43 3.86 14.03
C VAL A 157 -3.96 5.02 14.90
N SER A 158 -2.75 4.95 15.47
CA SER A 158 -2.17 6.06 16.25
C SER A 158 -1.92 7.32 15.41
N LEU A 159 -1.69 7.15 14.11
CA LEU A 159 -1.55 8.23 13.13
C LEU A 159 -2.91 8.74 12.61
N GLY A 160 -4.03 8.30 13.20
CA GLY A 160 -5.38 8.68 12.79
C GLY A 160 -5.95 7.87 11.63
N GLY A 161 -5.31 6.74 11.30
CA GLY A 161 -5.65 5.88 10.17
C GLY A 161 -6.64 4.75 10.47
N THR A 162 -6.76 3.84 9.51
CA THR A 162 -7.55 2.59 9.60
C THR A 162 -6.76 1.40 9.04
N ILE A 163 -7.07 0.20 9.56
CA ILE A 163 -6.37 -1.07 9.29
C ILE A 163 -6.73 -1.73 7.96
N SER A 164 -7.66 -1.14 7.22
CA SER A 164 -8.15 -1.59 5.92
C SER A 164 -8.62 -0.36 5.14
N GLY A 165 -8.08 -0.13 3.95
CA GLY A 165 -8.44 0.96 3.05
C GLY A 165 -9.49 0.54 2.03
N GLU A 166 -9.15 -0.45 1.22
CA GLU A 166 -9.95 -0.94 0.09
C GLU A 166 -10.24 -2.45 0.16
N HIS A 167 -9.40 -3.27 0.80
CA HIS A 167 -9.54 -4.74 0.73
C HIS A 167 -10.60 -5.32 1.67
N GLY A 168 -11.03 -4.55 2.66
CA GLY A 168 -11.93 -4.98 3.73
C GLY A 168 -11.26 -5.91 4.75
N ILE A 169 -12.05 -6.38 5.72
CA ILE A 169 -11.56 -7.15 6.88
C ILE A 169 -11.48 -8.65 6.60
N GLY A 170 -12.58 -9.24 6.11
CA GLY A 170 -12.67 -10.65 5.74
C GLY A 170 -12.27 -11.63 6.86
N LEU A 171 -11.58 -12.71 6.47
CA LEU A 171 -11.03 -13.70 7.39
C LEU A 171 -9.67 -13.26 7.95
N VAL A 172 -8.87 -12.56 7.14
CA VAL A 172 -7.47 -12.29 7.44
C VAL A 172 -7.33 -11.25 8.54
N GLN A 173 -8.10 -10.16 8.47
CA GLN A 173 -7.91 -9.03 9.39
C GLN A 173 -8.90 -9.01 10.57
N LYS A 174 -9.83 -9.97 10.66
CA LYS A 174 -10.86 -9.97 11.73
C LYS A 174 -10.26 -9.88 13.14
N ASN A 175 -9.10 -10.51 13.34
CA ASN A 175 -8.42 -10.56 14.63
C ASN A 175 -7.72 -9.25 15.01
N TYR A 176 -7.70 -8.24 14.13
CA TYR A 176 -7.11 -6.93 14.38
C TYR A 176 -8.16 -5.82 14.52
N MET A 177 -9.44 -6.13 14.34
CA MET A 177 -10.51 -5.12 14.36
C MET A 177 -10.55 -4.31 15.65
N GLN A 178 -10.26 -4.92 16.80
CA GLN A 178 -10.25 -4.24 18.09
C GLN A 178 -9.18 -3.14 18.22
N ILE A 179 -8.19 -3.11 17.32
CA ILE A 179 -7.19 -2.03 17.26
C ILE A 179 -7.86 -0.73 16.85
N ARG A 180 -8.82 -0.78 15.91
CA ARG A 180 -9.52 0.40 15.40
C ARG A 180 -10.90 0.62 16.01
N PHE A 181 -11.62 -0.47 16.25
CA PHE A 181 -13.03 -0.44 16.63
C PHE A 181 -13.20 -0.81 18.10
N SER A 182 -13.88 0.05 18.85
CA SER A 182 -14.31 -0.27 20.21
C SER A 182 -15.34 -1.40 20.23
N GLU A 183 -15.51 -2.03 21.39
CA GLU A 183 -16.47 -3.11 21.58
C GLU A 183 -17.92 -2.68 21.27
N ILE A 184 -18.25 -1.40 21.46
CA ILE A 184 -19.56 -0.84 21.08
C ILE A 184 -19.77 -0.94 19.55
N HIS A 185 -18.79 -0.53 18.75
CA HIS A 185 -18.87 -0.64 17.29
C HIS A 185 -19.03 -2.10 16.85
N LEU A 186 -18.22 -3.00 17.43
CA LEU A 186 -18.25 -4.42 17.09
C LEU A 186 -19.60 -5.05 17.44
N ASN A 187 -20.18 -4.71 18.59
CA ASN A 187 -21.50 -5.22 19.00
C ASN A 187 -22.63 -4.71 18.11
N LEU A 188 -22.57 -3.45 17.67
CA LEU A 188 -23.54 -2.93 16.69
C LEU A 188 -23.46 -3.70 15.37
N MET A 189 -22.26 -3.95 14.85
CA MET A 189 -22.06 -4.72 13.62
C MET A 189 -22.55 -6.17 13.78
N ARG A 190 -22.28 -6.83 14.91
CA ARG A 190 -22.80 -8.18 15.22
C ARG A 190 -24.33 -8.19 15.32
N GLY A 191 -24.92 -7.17 15.93
CA GLY A 191 -26.37 -7.01 16.02
C GLY A 191 -27.04 -6.91 14.65
N ILE A 192 -26.47 -6.08 13.75
CA ILE A 192 -26.93 -5.98 12.36
C ILE A 192 -26.82 -7.35 11.67
N LYS A 193 -25.67 -8.03 11.79
CA LYS A 193 -25.46 -9.36 11.21
C LYS A 193 -26.53 -10.35 11.68
N GLN A 194 -26.85 -10.36 12.97
CA GLN A 194 -27.84 -11.28 13.54
C GLN A 194 -29.27 -11.02 13.03
N VAL A 195 -29.64 -9.76 12.78
CA VAL A 195 -30.96 -9.40 12.24
C VAL A 195 -31.14 -9.95 10.82
N PHE A 196 -30.10 -9.82 9.98
CA PHE A 196 -30.18 -10.20 8.56
C PHE A 196 -29.73 -11.64 8.26
N ASP A 197 -28.98 -12.28 9.15
CA ASP A 197 -28.51 -13.67 9.02
C ASP A 197 -28.61 -14.43 10.35
N PRO A 198 -29.82 -14.69 10.85
CA PRO A 198 -30.02 -15.31 12.16
C PRO A 198 -29.48 -16.74 12.26
N ASN A 199 -29.32 -17.43 11.13
CA ASN A 199 -28.77 -18.79 11.05
C ASN A 199 -27.26 -18.83 10.80
N GLY A 200 -26.62 -17.66 10.61
CA GLY A 200 -25.17 -17.56 10.38
C GLY A 200 -24.69 -18.23 9.08
N ILE A 201 -25.52 -18.34 8.05
CA ILE A 201 -25.18 -19.06 6.80
C ILE A 201 -24.50 -18.18 5.75
N LEU A 202 -24.60 -16.86 5.89
CA LEU A 202 -24.01 -15.92 4.94
C LEU A 202 -22.54 -15.66 5.30
N ASN A 203 -21.66 -16.46 4.69
CA ASN A 203 -20.21 -16.29 4.74
C ASN A 203 -19.61 -16.40 6.17
N PRO A 204 -19.84 -17.53 6.86
CA PRO A 204 -19.49 -17.69 8.28
C PRO A 204 -17.99 -17.54 8.56
N GLY A 205 -17.67 -16.97 9.72
CA GLY A 205 -16.30 -16.87 10.23
C GLY A 205 -15.49 -15.69 9.67
N LYS A 206 -16.02 -14.95 8.69
CA LYS A 206 -15.43 -13.71 8.19
C LYS A 206 -16.01 -12.52 8.94
N ILE A 207 -15.14 -11.63 9.42
CA ILE A 207 -15.47 -10.55 10.36
C ILE A 207 -15.92 -11.07 11.73
N PHE A 208 -17.03 -11.82 11.81
CA PHE A 208 -17.54 -12.46 13.02
C PHE A 208 -17.47 -13.99 12.90
#